data_AF-A0A7Y2F1N1-F1
#
_entry.id   AF-A0A7Y2F1N1-F1
#
_cell.length_a   1.000
_cell.length_b   1.000
_cell.length_c   1.000
_cell.angle_alpha   90.00
_cell.angle_beta   90.00
_cell.angle_gamma   90.00
#
_symmetry.space_group_name_H-M   'P 1'
#
loop_
_entity.id
_entity.type
_entity.pdbx_description
1 polymer ?
#
loop_
_entity_poly.entity_id
_entity_poly.type
_entity_poly.pdbx_seq_one_letter_code
_entity_poly.pdbx_strand_id
1 'polypeptide(L)'
;ATSNVTSPLTTLGQDDGFLNKYLARVEGDSDFSGIAQDVFDAFKLGRAAIVAKNYEVRDAQADIIRQKISEVIAIRAVYYLQSGKNAIENNDFGAAFHDLSEGYGFVYSLRFTRNNQDDLSYFSQSEVQDFLNNILNDGPNGLWDVTPATLDAISTSIASKFSFTVAEASSAD
;
A
#
# COMPACT_ATOMS: atom_id res chain seq x y z
N ALA A 1 5.22 25.00 9.09
CA ALA A 1 6.37 24.78 9.98
C ALA A 1 7.49 24.20 9.14
N THR A 2 8.74 24.64 9.28
CA THR A 2 9.88 24.00 8.62
C THR A 2 10.02 22.58 9.18
N SER A 3 9.99 21.56 8.32
CA SER A 3 10.08 20.15 8.70
C SER A 3 11.31 19.92 9.57
N ASN A 4 11.10 19.53 10.82
CA ASN A 4 12.21 19.08 11.65
C ASN A 4 12.56 17.66 11.21
N VAL A 5 13.56 17.54 10.34
CA VAL A 5 14.04 16.26 9.79
C VAL A 5 14.46 15.24 10.86
N THR A 6 14.65 15.67 12.12
CA THR A 6 14.97 14.77 13.24
C THR A 6 13.74 14.16 13.91
N SER A 7 12.53 14.60 13.56
CA SER A 7 11.26 14.11 14.10
C SER A 7 10.19 14.02 13.00
N PRO A 8 10.41 13.20 11.95
CA PRO A 8 9.54 13.13 10.77
C PRO A 8 8.10 12.70 11.09
N LEU A 9 7.89 12.01 12.22
CA LEU A 9 6.54 11.61 12.66
C LEU A 9 5.68 12.79 13.13
N THR A 10 6.27 13.93 13.50
CA THR A 10 5.50 15.12 13.92
C THR A 10 4.76 15.81 12.78
N THR A 11 5.18 15.55 11.55
CA THR A 11 4.62 16.08 10.30
C THR A 11 4.24 14.95 9.35
N LEU A 12 3.97 13.74 9.89
CA LEU A 12 3.62 12.54 9.13
C LEU A 12 2.49 12.84 8.14
N GLY A 13 2.75 12.61 6.86
CA GLY A 13 1.85 12.82 5.73
C GLY A 13 1.67 14.27 5.27
N GLN A 14 2.26 15.25 5.96
CA GLN A 14 2.09 16.67 5.68
C GLN A 14 3.23 17.28 4.85
N ASP A 15 4.38 16.60 4.81
CA ASP A 15 5.59 17.13 4.19
C ASP A 15 5.69 16.84 2.68
N ASP A 16 5.00 15.81 2.17
CA ASP A 16 5.02 15.42 0.76
C ASP A 16 3.73 14.72 0.30
N GLY A 17 3.60 14.53 -1.01
CA GLY A 17 2.49 13.80 -1.65
C GLY A 17 2.83 12.36 -2.06
N PHE A 18 3.90 11.79 -1.51
CA PHE A 18 4.46 10.49 -1.88
C PHE A 18 4.29 9.47 -0.74
N LEU A 19 5.31 8.63 -0.50
CA LEU A 19 5.24 7.54 0.46
C LEU A 19 4.84 7.99 1.87
N ASN A 20 5.28 9.17 2.31
CA ASN A 20 4.99 9.67 3.65
C ASN A 20 3.48 9.96 3.83
N LYS A 21 2.83 10.55 2.81
CA LYS A 21 1.36 10.71 2.77
C LYS A 21 0.63 9.38 2.94
N TYR A 22 1.07 8.33 2.25
CA TYR A 22 0.39 7.04 2.33
C TYR A 22 0.69 6.28 3.61
N LEU A 23 1.90 6.41 4.15
CA LEU A 23 2.23 5.91 5.48
C LEU A 23 1.33 6.55 6.54
N ALA A 24 1.08 7.87 6.45
CA ALA A 24 0.14 8.57 7.33
C ALA A 24 -1.30 8.06 7.22
N ARG A 25 -1.75 7.79 5.99
CA ARG A 25 -3.09 7.24 5.76
C ARG A 25 -3.27 5.85 6.34
N VAL A 26 -2.25 5.00 6.25
CA VAL A 26 -2.29 3.67 6.86
C VAL A 26 -2.15 3.77 8.39
N GLU A 27 -1.32 4.68 8.90
CA GLU A 27 -1.22 4.93 10.35
C GLU A 27 -2.53 5.44 10.96
N GLY A 28 -3.33 6.20 10.20
CA GLY A 28 -4.64 6.69 10.64
C GLY A 28 -5.68 5.58 10.81
N ASP A 29 -5.52 4.49 10.06
CA ASP A 29 -6.38 3.32 10.16
C ASP A 29 -6.03 2.53 11.44
N SER A 30 -7.02 2.35 12.31
CA SER A 30 -6.81 1.73 13.61
C SER A 30 -6.30 0.29 13.54
N ASP A 31 -6.63 -0.43 12.45
CA ASP A 31 -6.16 -1.81 12.20
C ASP A 31 -4.65 -1.86 11.92
N PHE A 32 -4.05 -0.75 11.49
CA PHE A 32 -2.62 -0.66 11.11
C PHE A 32 -1.84 0.39 11.90
N SER A 33 -2.43 0.93 12.98
CA SER A 33 -1.77 1.91 13.86
C SER A 33 -0.42 1.40 14.40
N GLY A 34 0.55 2.31 14.49
CA GLY A 34 1.92 2.01 14.88
C GLY A 34 2.87 1.68 13.72
N ILE A 35 2.37 1.45 12.50
CA ILE A 35 3.22 1.16 11.33
C ILE A 35 4.23 2.28 11.04
N ALA A 36 3.85 3.54 11.23
CA ALA A 36 4.74 4.67 11.02
C ALA A 36 5.88 4.71 12.04
N GLN A 37 5.58 4.36 13.30
CA GLN A 37 6.56 4.25 14.37
C GLN A 37 7.52 3.09 14.10
N ASP A 38 7.01 1.93 13.70
CA ASP A 38 7.82 0.75 13.33
C ASP A 38 8.82 1.08 12.21
N VAL A 39 8.35 1.73 11.14
CA VAL A 39 9.21 2.15 10.01
C VAL A 39 10.28 3.13 10.48
N PHE A 40 9.90 4.14 11.27
CA PHE A 40 10.84 5.14 11.77
C PHE A 40 11.91 4.53 12.69
N ASP A 41 11.51 3.68 13.64
CA ASP A 41 12.44 3.05 14.57
C ASP A 41 13.38 2.09 13.85
N ALA A 42 12.90 1.36 12.84
CA ALA A 42 13.74 0.51 12.00
C ALA A 42 14.80 1.33 11.24
N PHE A 43 14.43 2.47 10.63
CA PHE A 43 15.41 3.37 10.00
C PHE A 43 16.43 3.91 11.00
N LYS A 44 15.98 4.33 12.18
CA LYS A 44 16.82 4.90 13.23
C LYS A 44 17.81 3.87 13.78
N LEU A 45 17.33 2.68 14.14
CA LEU A 45 18.15 1.60 14.65
C LEU A 45 19.08 1.04 13.58
N GLY A 46 18.60 0.88 12.34
CA GLY A 46 19.42 0.44 11.21
C GLY A 46 20.59 1.38 10.93
N ARG A 47 20.34 2.70 10.98
CA ARG A 47 21.41 3.71 10.87
C ARG A 47 22.43 3.59 12.00
N ALA A 48 21.98 3.41 13.25
CA ALA A 48 22.89 3.23 14.38
C ALA A 48 23.73 1.95 14.25
N ALA A 49 23.12 0.87 13.77
CA ALA A 49 23.79 -0.41 13.53
C ALA A 49 24.88 -0.30 12.46
N ILE A 50 24.64 0.45 11.37
CA ILE A 50 25.64 0.75 10.34
C ILE A 50 26.85 1.47 10.94
N VAL A 51 26.63 2.50 11.77
CA VAL A 51 27.72 3.25 12.44
C VAL A 51 28.54 2.32 13.35
N ALA A 52 27.87 1.40 14.05
CA ALA A 52 28.51 0.40 14.90
C ALA A 52 29.11 -0.79 14.14
N LYS A 53 28.96 -0.85 12.80
CA LYS A 53 29.32 -1.99 11.94
C LYS A 53 28.62 -3.31 12.36
N ASN A 54 27.47 -3.22 13.01
CA ASN A 54 26.64 -4.37 13.37
C ASN A 54 25.67 -4.68 12.21
N TYR A 55 26.13 -5.52 11.28
CA TYR A 55 25.40 -5.81 10.06
C TYR A 55 24.21 -6.77 10.25
N GLU A 56 24.25 -7.62 11.27
CA GLU A 56 23.14 -8.48 11.64
C GLU A 56 21.91 -7.64 12.05
N VAL A 57 22.11 -6.64 12.92
CA VAL A 57 21.02 -5.73 13.33
C VAL A 57 20.56 -4.87 12.16
N ARG A 58 21.48 -4.35 11.33
CA ARG A 58 21.12 -3.60 10.12
C ARG A 58 20.19 -4.42 9.22
N ASP A 59 20.53 -5.67 8.94
CA ASP A 59 19.74 -6.52 8.04
C ASP A 59 18.35 -6.78 8.61
N ALA A 60 18.27 -7.10 9.90
CA ALA A 60 16.98 -7.24 10.57
C ALA A 60 16.12 -5.97 10.46
N GLN A 61 16.70 -4.77 10.54
CA GLN A 61 15.95 -3.53 10.36
C GLN A 61 15.55 -3.28 8.90
N ALA A 62 16.41 -3.66 7.94
CA ALA A 62 16.08 -3.55 6.52
C ALA A 62 14.89 -4.46 6.15
N ASP A 63 14.82 -5.65 6.73
CA ASP A 63 13.70 -6.58 6.55
C ASP A 63 12.39 -6.00 7.11
N ILE A 64 12.42 -5.36 8.28
CA ILE A 64 11.25 -4.65 8.83
C ILE A 64 10.78 -3.55 7.87
N ILE A 65 11.69 -2.71 7.37
CA ILE A 65 11.35 -1.63 6.43
C ILE A 65 10.73 -2.20 5.15
N ARG A 66 11.35 -3.23 4.56
CA ARG A 66 10.85 -3.88 3.33
C ARG A 66 9.44 -4.42 3.50
N GLN A 67 9.19 -5.11 4.61
CA GLN A 67 7.88 -5.66 4.91
C GLN A 67 6.84 -4.56 5.11
N LYS A 68 7.08 -3.61 6.01
CA LYS A 68 6.11 -2.56 6.35
C LYS A 68 5.79 -1.65 5.16
N ILE A 69 6.79 -1.28 4.36
CA ILE A 69 6.52 -0.48 3.15
C ILE A 69 5.74 -1.27 2.10
N SER A 70 5.99 -2.58 1.98
CA SER A 70 5.20 -3.44 1.08
C SER A 70 3.75 -3.57 1.54
N GLU A 71 3.52 -3.69 2.86
CA GLU A 71 2.19 -3.69 3.46
C GLU A 71 1.45 -2.38 3.15
N VAL A 72 2.08 -1.20 3.30
CA VAL A 72 1.46 0.09 2.95
C VAL A 72 0.99 0.11 1.50
N ILE A 73 1.80 -0.36 0.56
CA ILE A 73 1.41 -0.41 -0.87
C ILE A 73 0.20 -1.33 -1.08
N ALA A 74 0.21 -2.51 -0.46
CA ALA A 74 -0.87 -3.49 -0.60
C ALA A 74 -2.18 -3.03 0.05
N ILE A 75 -2.12 -2.47 1.26
CA ILE A 75 -3.26 -1.90 1.97
C ILE A 75 -3.88 -0.79 1.12
N ARG A 76 -3.08 0.13 0.60
CA ARG A 76 -3.60 1.22 -0.25
C ARG A 76 -4.16 0.72 -1.58
N ALA A 77 -3.59 -0.33 -2.18
CA ALA A 77 -4.18 -0.96 -3.36
C ALA A 77 -5.60 -1.48 -3.06
N VAL A 78 -5.77 -2.24 -1.98
CA VAL A 78 -7.07 -2.77 -1.55
C VAL A 78 -8.05 -1.64 -1.22
N TYR A 79 -7.63 -0.65 -0.42
CA TYR A 79 -8.46 0.49 -0.06
C TYR A 79 -9.09 1.15 -1.29
N TYR A 80 -8.28 1.47 -2.31
CA TYR A 80 -8.76 2.20 -3.48
C TYR A 80 -9.65 1.35 -4.39
N LEU A 81 -9.36 0.05 -4.51
CA LEU A 81 -10.25 -0.87 -5.23
C LEU A 81 -11.62 -0.98 -4.54
N GLN A 82 -11.63 -1.08 -3.21
CA GLN A 82 -12.87 -1.18 -2.42
C GLN A 82 -13.63 0.15 -2.35
N SER A 83 -12.94 1.29 -2.25
CA SER A 83 -13.57 2.61 -2.34
C SER A 83 -14.20 2.84 -3.71
N GLY A 84 -13.47 2.52 -4.78
CA GLY A 84 -14.00 2.56 -6.15
C GLY A 84 -15.20 1.64 -6.36
N LYS A 85 -15.16 0.42 -5.81
CA LYS A 85 -16.28 -0.53 -5.80
C LYS A 85 -17.53 0.08 -5.17
N ASN A 86 -17.40 0.61 -3.95
CA ASN A 86 -18.50 1.20 -3.21
C ASN A 86 -19.07 2.44 -3.95
N ALA A 87 -18.21 3.23 -4.59
CA ALA A 87 -18.65 4.37 -5.40
C ALA A 87 -19.44 3.96 -6.65
N ILE A 88 -19.03 2.89 -7.34
CA ILE A 88 -19.79 2.30 -8.47
C ILE A 88 -21.18 1.84 -7.99
N GLU A 89 -21.25 1.11 -6.88
CA GLU A 89 -22.52 0.61 -6.32
C GLU A 89 -23.48 1.75 -5.93
N ASN A 90 -22.93 2.90 -5.54
CA ASN A 90 -23.67 4.11 -5.22
C ASN A 90 -23.95 5.01 -6.44
N ASN A 91 -23.56 4.60 -7.66
CA ASN A 91 -23.65 5.38 -8.89
C ASN A 91 -22.87 6.72 -8.85
N ASP A 92 -21.86 6.85 -7.98
CA ASP A 92 -20.95 7.99 -7.95
C ASP A 92 -19.70 7.69 -8.81
N PHE A 93 -19.89 7.78 -10.12
CA PHE A 93 -18.81 7.49 -11.06
C PHE A 93 -17.65 8.50 -10.98
N GLY A 94 -17.89 9.71 -10.47
CA GLY A 94 -16.82 10.70 -10.25
C GLY A 94 -15.85 10.23 -9.17
N ALA A 95 -16.38 9.83 -8.02
CA ALA A 95 -15.58 9.23 -6.94
C ALA A 95 -14.96 7.90 -7.38
N ALA A 96 -15.71 7.05 -8.10
CA ALA A 96 -15.20 5.78 -8.58
C ALA A 96 -13.97 5.94 -9.47
N PHE A 97 -14.01 6.83 -10.48
CA PHE A 97 -12.87 7.00 -11.37
C PHE A 97 -11.68 7.66 -10.70
N HIS A 98 -11.91 8.57 -9.75
CA HIS A 98 -10.84 9.12 -8.93
C HIS A 98 -10.10 8.00 -8.18
N ASP A 99 -10.85 7.20 -7.41
CA ASP A 99 -10.27 6.17 -6.54
C ASP A 99 -9.67 5.02 -7.34
N LEU A 100 -10.32 4.57 -8.40
CA LEU A 100 -9.79 3.52 -9.27
C LEU A 100 -8.54 3.96 -10.04
N SER A 101 -8.40 5.24 -10.37
CA SER A 101 -7.18 5.76 -10.99
C SER A 101 -6.00 5.73 -10.00
N GLU A 102 -6.23 6.09 -8.74
CA GLU A 102 -5.22 5.92 -7.68
C GLU A 102 -4.93 4.42 -7.43
N GLY A 103 -5.98 3.60 -7.35
CA GLY A 103 -5.90 2.15 -7.18
C GLY A 103 -5.10 1.45 -8.27
N TYR A 104 -5.28 1.83 -9.54
CA TYR A 104 -4.48 1.30 -10.67
C TYR A 104 -2.98 1.52 -10.46
N GLY A 105 -2.58 2.71 -10.00
CA GLY A 105 -1.19 3.03 -9.68
C GLY A 105 -0.63 2.19 -8.52
N PHE A 106 -1.44 1.94 -7.49
CA PHE A 106 -1.06 1.06 -6.38
C PHE A 106 -0.95 -0.41 -6.81
N VAL A 107 -1.90 -0.91 -7.60
CA VAL A 107 -1.85 -2.27 -8.16
C VAL A 107 -0.60 -2.44 -9.01
N TYR A 108 -0.27 -1.46 -9.86
CA TYR A 108 0.99 -1.48 -10.62
C TYR A 108 2.22 -1.54 -9.71
N SER A 109 2.21 -0.78 -8.61
CA SER A 109 3.31 -0.72 -7.64
C SER A 109 3.57 -2.04 -6.92
N LEU A 110 2.59 -2.96 -6.87
CA LEU A 110 2.72 -4.26 -6.20
C LEU A 110 3.91 -5.08 -6.71
N ARG A 111 4.29 -4.94 -7.98
CA ARG A 111 5.43 -5.66 -8.58
C ARG A 111 6.80 -5.22 -8.03
N PHE A 112 6.83 -4.14 -7.26
CA PHE A 112 8.03 -3.57 -6.65
C PHE A 112 8.06 -3.74 -5.13
N THR A 113 7.09 -4.47 -4.58
CA THR A 113 7.13 -4.89 -3.17
C THR A 113 8.30 -5.84 -2.92
N ARG A 114 8.62 -6.10 -1.65
CA ARG A 114 9.72 -6.96 -1.25
C ARG A 114 9.30 -7.93 -0.15
N ASN A 115 9.28 -9.22 -0.49
CA ASN A 115 9.06 -10.31 0.43
C ASN A 115 10.40 -10.77 1.04
N ASN A 116 10.47 -10.84 2.36
CA ASN A 116 11.68 -11.24 3.08
C ASN A 116 11.92 -12.76 3.04
N GLN A 117 10.93 -13.57 2.65
CA GLN A 117 11.06 -15.04 2.62
C GLN A 117 11.96 -15.51 1.47
N ASP A 118 11.87 -14.88 0.31
CA ASP A 118 12.54 -15.29 -0.92
C ASP A 118 13.28 -14.14 -1.62
N ASP A 119 13.23 -12.93 -1.06
CA ASP A 119 13.85 -11.72 -1.62
C ASP A 119 13.30 -11.40 -3.04
N LEU A 120 12.05 -11.79 -3.31
CA LEU A 120 11.29 -11.46 -4.52
C LEU A 120 10.17 -10.44 -4.20
N SER A 121 9.44 -10.02 -5.22
CA SER A 121 8.20 -9.26 -5.03
C SER A 121 7.07 -10.21 -4.62
N TYR A 122 6.12 -9.72 -3.80
CA TYR A 122 4.91 -10.49 -3.47
C TYR A 122 4.10 -10.86 -4.72
N PHE A 123 4.19 -10.04 -5.77
CA PHE A 123 3.52 -10.27 -7.04
C PHE A 123 4.50 -10.21 -8.19
N SER A 124 4.40 -11.20 -9.08
CA SER A 124 5.11 -11.19 -10.35
C SER A 124 4.57 -10.10 -11.27
N GLN A 125 5.36 -9.74 -12.28
CA GLN A 125 4.93 -8.81 -13.31
C GLN A 125 3.67 -9.30 -14.04
N SER A 126 3.56 -10.61 -14.31
CA SER A 126 2.40 -11.20 -14.98
C SER A 126 1.15 -11.10 -14.12
N GLU A 127 1.23 -11.43 -12.82
CA GLU A 127 0.08 -11.30 -11.91
C GLU A 127 -0.43 -9.85 -11.85
N VAL A 128 0.48 -8.88 -11.74
CA VAL A 128 0.11 -7.47 -11.75
C VAL A 128 -0.50 -7.07 -13.09
N GLN A 129 0.07 -7.50 -14.21
CA GLN A 129 -0.50 -7.21 -15.52
C GLN A 129 -1.91 -7.79 -15.68
N ASP A 130 -2.15 -8.99 -15.16
CA ASP A 130 -3.47 -9.63 -15.19
C ASP A 130 -4.48 -8.83 -14.35
N PHE A 131 -4.10 -8.34 -13.16
CA PHE A 131 -4.96 -7.44 -12.38
C PHE A 131 -5.29 -6.15 -13.13
N LEU A 132 -4.30 -5.49 -13.73
CA LEU A 132 -4.50 -4.25 -14.48
C LEU A 132 -5.36 -4.46 -15.73
N ASN A 133 -5.22 -5.61 -16.39
CA ASN A 133 -6.07 -6.01 -17.51
C ASN A 133 -7.51 -6.21 -17.06
N ASN A 134 -7.74 -6.92 -15.95
CA ASN A 134 -9.08 -7.15 -15.41
C ASN A 134 -9.77 -5.82 -15.04
N ILE A 135 -9.04 -4.86 -14.48
CA ILE A 135 -9.58 -3.52 -14.16
C ILE A 135 -10.07 -2.77 -15.43
N LEU A 136 -9.48 -3.03 -16.59
CA LEU A 136 -9.74 -2.27 -17.82
C LEU A 136 -10.55 -3.03 -18.89
N ASN A 137 -10.70 -4.36 -18.76
CA ASN A 137 -11.16 -5.20 -19.86
C ASN A 137 -12.44 -6.00 -19.55
N ASP A 138 -13.17 -5.68 -18.48
CA ASP A 138 -14.52 -6.20 -18.26
C ASP A 138 -15.50 -5.80 -19.39
N GLY A 139 -15.15 -4.74 -20.16
CA GLY A 139 -15.84 -4.34 -21.38
C GLY A 139 -14.97 -3.39 -22.24
N PRO A 140 -15.51 -2.87 -23.36
CA PRO A 140 -14.75 -2.04 -24.28
C PRO A 140 -14.40 -0.62 -23.78
N ASN A 141 -14.98 -0.16 -22.67
CA ASN A 141 -14.91 1.22 -22.18
C ASN A 141 -14.01 1.42 -20.94
N GLY A 142 -13.10 0.48 -20.65
CA GLY A 142 -12.15 0.65 -19.54
C GLY A 142 -12.85 0.66 -18.18
N LEU A 143 -12.51 1.63 -17.33
CA LEU A 143 -13.09 1.77 -15.98
C LEU A 143 -14.61 1.95 -15.96
N TRP A 144 -15.24 2.31 -17.08
CA TRP A 144 -16.71 2.39 -17.16
C TRP A 144 -17.39 1.03 -17.06
N ASP A 145 -16.70 -0.03 -17.49
CA ASP A 145 -17.28 -1.37 -17.57
C ASP A 145 -16.80 -2.29 -16.43
N VAL A 146 -15.84 -1.84 -15.61
CA VAL A 146 -15.32 -2.65 -14.49
C VAL A 146 -16.40 -2.93 -13.47
N THR A 147 -16.50 -4.19 -13.05
CA THR A 147 -17.55 -4.64 -12.14
C THR A 147 -17.09 -4.64 -10.68
N PRO A 148 -18.01 -4.46 -9.71
CA PRO A 148 -17.71 -4.66 -8.30
C PRO A 148 -17.08 -6.03 -8.00
N ALA A 149 -17.53 -7.08 -8.70
CA ALA A 149 -17.00 -8.44 -8.54
C ALA A 149 -15.52 -8.55 -8.95
N THR A 150 -15.12 -7.89 -10.03
CA THR A 150 -13.72 -7.85 -10.47
C THR A 150 -12.84 -7.14 -9.43
N LEU A 151 -13.27 -5.99 -8.92
CA LEU A 151 -12.54 -5.23 -7.90
C LEU A 151 -12.38 -6.03 -6.60
N ASP A 152 -13.42 -6.76 -6.21
CA ASP A 152 -13.42 -7.61 -5.01
C ASP A 152 -12.50 -8.83 -5.16
N ALA A 153 -12.50 -9.47 -6.33
CA ALA A 153 -11.62 -10.59 -6.64
C ALA A 153 -10.13 -10.19 -6.61
N ILE A 154 -9.79 -9.02 -7.17
CA ILE A 154 -8.43 -8.48 -7.13
C ILE A 154 -8.04 -8.13 -5.68
N SER A 155 -8.92 -7.46 -4.94
CA SER A 155 -8.67 -7.10 -3.54
C SER A 155 -8.40 -8.33 -2.67
N THR A 156 -9.20 -9.38 -2.85
CA THR A 156 -9.03 -10.67 -2.16
C THR A 156 -7.71 -11.33 -2.53
N SER A 157 -7.33 -11.30 -3.82
CA SER A 157 -6.06 -11.84 -4.29
C SER A 157 -4.86 -11.10 -3.68
N ILE A 158 -4.96 -9.78 -3.54
CA ILE A 158 -3.92 -8.97 -2.89
C ILE A 158 -3.81 -9.33 -1.41
N ALA A 159 -4.91 -9.23 -0.66
CA ALA A 159 -4.95 -9.50 0.78
C ALA A 159 -4.46 -10.91 1.12
N SER A 160 -4.71 -11.90 0.25
CA SER A 160 -4.29 -13.30 0.47
C SER A 160 -2.78 -13.51 0.62
N LYS A 161 -1.95 -12.54 0.19
CA LYS A 161 -0.48 -12.58 0.30
C LYS A 161 0.06 -11.84 1.53
N PHE A 162 -0.79 -11.20 2.32
CA PHE A 162 -0.42 -10.43 3.50
C PHE A 162 -1.18 -10.87 4.75
N SER A 163 -0.75 -10.38 5.91
CA SER A 163 -1.37 -10.65 7.20
C SER A 163 -2.47 -9.62 7.53
N PHE A 164 -3.35 -9.35 6.58
CA PHE A 164 -4.54 -8.50 6.76
C PHE A 164 -5.69 -9.01 5.87
N THR A 165 -6.91 -8.58 6.20
CA THR A 165 -8.13 -8.88 5.45
C THR A 165 -8.52 -7.73 4.54
N VAL A 166 -9.37 -8.01 3.55
CA VAL A 166 -9.96 -6.95 2.70
C VAL A 166 -10.73 -5.94 3.55
N ALA A 167 -11.42 -6.39 4.61
CA ALA A 167 -12.19 -5.51 5.48
C ALA A 167 -11.31 -4.51 6.21
N GLU A 168 -10.25 -4.97 6.87
CA GLU A 168 -9.26 -4.10 7.55
C GLU A 168 -8.67 -3.11 6.54
N ALA A 169 -8.17 -3.58 5.40
CA ALA A 169 -7.56 -2.71 4.38
C ALA A 169 -8.55 -1.82 3.60
N SER A 170 -9.85 -1.97 3.81
CA SER A 170 -10.89 -1.13 3.19
C SER A 170 -11.38 -0.01 4.09
N SER A 171 -10.98 0.00 5.37
CA SER A 171 -11.41 1.02 6.32
C SER A 171 -10.84 2.41 5.96
N ALA A 172 -11.61 3.43 6.31
CA ALA A 172 -11.22 4.84 6.17
C ALA A 172 -11.19 5.56 7.52
N ASP A 173 -11.20 4.81 8.63
CA ASP A 173 -11.21 5.36 10.00
C ASP A 173 -10.13 6.43 10.22
#